data_AF-A0A7G9TFD4-F1
#
_entry.id   AF-A0A7G9TFD4-F1
#
_cell.length_a   1.000
_cell.length_b   1.000
_cell.length_c   1.000
_cell.angle_alpha   90.00
_cell.angle_beta   90.00
_cell.angle_gamma   90.00
#
_symmetry.space_group_name_H-M   'P 1'
#
loop_
_entity.id
_entity.type
_entity.pdbx_description
1 polymer ?
#
loop_
_entity_poly.entity_id
_entity_poly.type
_entity_poly.pdbx_seq_one_letter_code
_entity_poly.pdbx_strand_id
1 'polypeptide(L)'
;MKRMKVAALAMIALACAGGARATQPGLPDLPSCAHVSVPENAGVVATPGGFMLAHPRNADLPDDYTGCKTLWVMDLDPEPWHWATLWFRDGRLQRVVSTSRDASAPHACDMPGMALPEGFAPAPVCEGLDDHPWVALRLPSWPRACAGDVPPAVCEGEPE
;
A
#
# COMPACT_ATOMS: atom_id res chain seq x y z
N MET A 1 -4.86 71.52 -15.51
CA MET A 1 -3.88 70.41 -15.53
C MET A 1 -4.53 69.13 -15.05
N LYS A 2 -4.47 68.08 -15.90
CA LYS A 2 -4.57 66.62 -15.65
C LYS A 2 -5.84 66.00 -15.02
N ARG A 3 -6.65 65.43 -15.93
CA ARG A 3 -7.36 64.15 -15.77
C ARG A 3 -6.38 63.02 -15.40
N MET A 4 -6.72 62.15 -14.44
CA MET A 4 -6.13 60.80 -14.25
C MET A 4 -7.12 59.96 -13.42
N LYS A 5 -7.87 59.04 -14.04
CA LYS A 5 -7.57 57.61 -14.34
C LYS A 5 -7.88 56.70 -13.12
N VAL A 6 -8.93 55.85 -13.20
CA VAL A 6 -8.88 54.40 -13.55
C VAL A 6 -8.35 53.58 -12.33
N ALA A 7 -8.88 52.46 -11.88
CA ALA A 7 -9.75 51.42 -12.43
C ALA A 7 -10.46 50.69 -11.28
N ALA A 8 -11.61 50.08 -11.58
CA ALA A 8 -12.28 49.10 -10.75
C ALA A 8 -11.37 47.88 -10.52
N LEU A 9 -11.14 47.51 -9.27
CA LEU A 9 -10.56 46.22 -8.91
C LEU A 9 -11.61 45.13 -9.09
N ALA A 10 -11.48 44.36 -10.17
CA ALA A 10 -12.16 43.08 -10.33
C ALA A 10 -11.47 42.06 -9.40
N MET A 11 -12.13 41.71 -8.30
CA MET A 11 -11.76 40.60 -7.44
C MET A 11 -11.98 39.29 -8.22
N ILE A 12 -10.89 38.73 -8.76
CA ILE A 12 -10.88 37.39 -9.32
C ILE A 12 -11.05 36.42 -8.14
N ALA A 13 -12.25 35.85 -8.03
CA ALA A 13 -12.50 34.72 -7.13
C ALA A 13 -11.62 33.56 -7.61
N LEU A 14 -10.57 33.26 -6.85
CA LEU A 14 -9.83 32.01 -6.96
C LEU A 14 -10.80 30.87 -6.64
N ALA A 15 -11.32 30.22 -7.68
CA ALA A 15 -12.00 28.95 -7.53
C ALA A 15 -10.99 27.96 -6.95
N CYS A 16 -11.22 27.54 -5.69
CA CYS A 16 -10.56 26.38 -5.12
C CYS A 16 -10.95 25.17 -5.99
N ALA A 17 -10.13 24.87 -7.00
CA ALA A 17 -10.11 23.57 -7.63
C ALA A 17 -9.63 22.60 -6.55
N GLY A 18 -10.58 22.12 -5.74
CA GLY A 18 -10.39 20.96 -4.90
C GLY A 18 -9.97 19.83 -5.82
N GLY A 19 -8.67 19.53 -5.86
CA GLY A 19 -8.17 18.35 -6.52
C GLY A 19 -8.90 17.17 -5.88
N ALA A 20 -9.85 16.60 -6.62
CA ALA A 20 -10.41 15.31 -6.29
C ALA A 20 -9.22 14.35 -6.32
N ARG A 21 -8.65 14.08 -5.15
CA ARG A 21 -7.75 12.95 -4.99
C ARG A 21 -8.58 11.76 -5.40
N ALA A 22 -8.19 11.09 -6.48
CA ALA A 22 -8.80 9.82 -6.84
C ALA A 22 -8.81 8.97 -5.56
N THR A 23 -10.01 8.65 -5.05
CA THR A 23 -10.15 7.81 -3.87
C THR A 23 -9.40 6.53 -4.19
N GLN A 24 -8.35 6.25 -3.43
CA GLN A 24 -7.59 5.03 -3.63
C GLN A 24 -8.55 3.84 -3.58
N PRO A 25 -8.36 2.79 -4.40
CA PRO A 25 -9.29 1.67 -4.51
C PRO A 25 -9.34 0.75 -3.26
N GLY A 26 -8.87 1.24 -2.10
CA GLY A 26 -8.89 0.54 -0.82
C GLY A 26 -10.25 0.57 -0.11
N LEU A 27 -10.36 -0.17 0.99
CA LEU A 27 -11.56 -0.19 1.82
C LEU A 27 -11.63 1.05 2.73
N PRO A 28 -12.73 1.83 2.72
CA PRO A 28 -12.80 3.15 3.37
C PRO A 28 -12.96 3.09 4.89
N ASP A 29 -13.45 1.96 5.42
CA ASP A 29 -13.61 1.70 6.84
C ASP A 29 -12.31 1.23 7.51
N LEU A 30 -11.27 0.99 6.71
CA LEU A 30 -9.91 0.78 7.18
C LEU A 30 -9.12 2.07 6.86
N PRO A 31 -8.72 2.86 7.88
CA PRO A 31 -8.03 4.13 7.67
C PRO A 31 -6.81 3.94 6.76
N SER A 32 -6.58 4.93 5.89
CA SER A 32 -5.65 4.88 4.76
C SER A 32 -4.42 4.01 4.99
N CYS A 33 -4.52 2.76 4.56
CA CYS A 33 -3.42 1.80 4.47
C CYS A 33 -2.35 2.18 3.44
N ALA A 34 -2.52 3.32 2.77
CA ALA A 34 -1.54 3.84 1.84
C ALA A 34 -0.39 4.48 2.59
N HIS A 35 0.65 3.67 2.78
CA HIS A 35 1.95 4.17 3.15
C HIS A 35 2.61 4.82 1.94
N VAL A 36 2.97 6.11 2.07
CA VAL A 36 3.69 6.83 1.01
C VAL A 36 5.16 6.38 0.91
N SER A 37 5.74 5.93 2.02
CA SER A 37 7.10 5.41 2.12
C SER A 37 7.14 4.13 2.96
N VAL A 38 8.24 3.37 2.85
CA VAL A 38 8.38 2.13 3.61
C VAL A 38 8.66 2.41 5.10
N PRO A 39 7.82 1.91 6.03
CA PRO A 39 8.08 2.04 7.46
C PRO A 39 9.43 1.46 7.90
N GLU A 40 10.04 2.04 8.93
CA GLU A 40 11.33 1.56 9.47
C GLU A 40 11.21 0.15 10.08
N ASN A 41 10.04 -0.18 10.65
CA ASN A 41 9.75 -1.49 11.22
C ASN A 41 9.20 -2.51 10.22
N ALA A 42 9.34 -2.27 8.91
CA ALA A 42 9.03 -3.29 7.90
C ALA A 42 9.89 -4.56 8.09
N GLY A 43 9.36 -5.70 7.69
CA GLY A 43 10.10 -6.97 7.61
C GLY A 43 10.72 -7.15 6.24
N VAL A 44 11.82 -7.90 6.17
CA VAL A 44 12.45 -8.35 4.94
C VAL A 44 12.00 -9.77 4.65
N VAL A 45 11.43 -9.98 3.47
CA VAL A 45 11.04 -11.29 2.95
C VAL A 45 12.02 -11.67 1.85
N ALA A 46 12.68 -12.82 2.00
CA ALA A 46 13.58 -13.34 0.97
C ALA A 46 12.78 -13.86 -0.24
N THR A 47 13.28 -13.56 -1.44
CA THR A 47 12.71 -14.01 -2.71
C THR A 47 13.83 -14.63 -3.56
N PRO A 48 13.50 -15.48 -4.56
CA PRO A 48 14.52 -15.99 -5.49
C PRO A 48 15.30 -14.90 -6.24
N GLY A 49 14.76 -13.68 -6.35
CA GLY A 49 15.36 -12.56 -7.08
C GLY A 49 15.92 -11.44 -6.21
N GLY A 50 15.97 -11.60 -4.88
CA GLY A 50 16.38 -10.55 -3.95
C GLY A 50 15.43 -10.45 -2.76
N PHE A 51 15.12 -9.24 -2.32
CA PHE A 51 14.29 -9.00 -1.14
C PHE A 51 13.02 -8.22 -1.46
N MET A 52 11.98 -8.49 -0.69
CA MET A 52 10.81 -7.65 -0.58
C MET A 52 10.70 -7.11 0.85
N LEU A 53 10.05 -5.97 0.99
CA LEU A 53 9.66 -5.44 2.30
C LEU A 53 8.18 -5.68 2.52
N ALA A 54 7.81 -6.08 3.71
CA ALA A 54 6.42 -6.29 4.12
C ALA A 54 6.12 -5.52 5.41
N HIS A 55 4.98 -4.86 5.46
CA HIS A 55 4.51 -4.18 6.67
C HIS A 55 3.00 -4.35 6.84
N PRO A 56 2.48 -4.64 8.05
CA PRO A 56 3.24 -4.96 9.27
C PRO A 56 3.96 -6.32 9.18
N ARG A 57 4.85 -6.57 10.14
CA ARG A 57 5.57 -7.84 10.34
C ARG A 57 4.68 -8.89 11.01
N ASN A 58 5.03 -10.18 10.92
CA ASN A 58 4.18 -11.21 11.54
C ASN A 58 4.14 -11.08 13.07
N ALA A 59 5.23 -10.63 13.69
CA ALA A 59 5.28 -10.35 15.13
C ALA A 59 4.26 -9.30 15.58
N ASP A 60 3.83 -8.42 14.67
CA ASP A 60 2.86 -7.35 14.93
C ASP A 60 1.43 -7.72 14.47
N LEU A 61 1.21 -8.94 13.97
CA LEU A 61 -0.04 -9.39 13.37
C LEU A 61 -0.81 -10.38 14.28
N PRO A 62 -1.92 -9.95 14.92
CA PRO A 62 -2.82 -10.87 15.61
C PRO A 62 -3.54 -11.78 14.60
N ASP A 63 -4.07 -12.92 15.06
CA ASP A 63 -4.77 -13.88 14.19
C ASP A 63 -6.04 -13.30 13.54
N ASP A 64 -6.73 -12.41 14.24
CA ASP A 64 -7.96 -11.73 13.81
C ASP A 64 -7.68 -10.37 13.13
N TYR A 65 -6.48 -10.20 12.56
CA TYR A 65 -6.04 -8.94 12.00
C TYR A 65 -7.05 -8.33 11.02
N THR A 66 -7.42 -7.09 11.31
CA THR A 66 -8.22 -6.23 10.45
C THR A 66 -7.42 -4.97 10.16
N GLY A 67 -7.10 -4.74 8.89
CA GLY A 67 -6.17 -3.71 8.47
C GLY A 67 -5.56 -4.06 7.12
N CYS A 68 -4.35 -3.58 6.87
CA CYS A 68 -3.69 -3.86 5.61
C CYS A 68 -2.26 -4.34 5.77
N LYS A 69 -1.81 -5.11 4.79
CA LYS A 69 -0.43 -5.47 4.59
C LYS A 69 0.06 -4.89 3.28
N THR A 70 1.17 -4.19 3.31
CA THR A 70 1.77 -3.56 2.14
C THR A 70 3.09 -4.22 1.82
N LEU A 71 3.34 -4.40 0.52
CA LEU A 71 4.51 -5.05 -0.05
C LEU A 71 5.27 -4.07 -0.94
N TRP A 72 6.57 -4.01 -0.74
CA TRP A 72 7.49 -3.24 -1.58
C TRP A 72 8.58 -4.13 -2.14
N VAL A 73 8.99 -3.83 -3.37
CA VAL A 73 10.06 -4.52 -4.07
C VAL A 73 11.37 -3.76 -3.86
N MET A 74 12.40 -4.42 -3.32
CA MET A 74 13.75 -3.87 -3.17
C MET A 74 14.58 -4.16 -4.42
N ASP A 75 14.20 -3.58 -5.56
CA ASP A 75 14.87 -3.87 -6.84
C ASP A 75 15.74 -2.71 -7.34
N LEU A 76 15.55 -1.47 -6.86
CA LEU A 76 16.29 -0.32 -7.38
C LEU A 76 16.55 0.79 -6.34
N ASP A 77 17.78 1.29 -6.36
CA ASP A 77 18.22 2.54 -5.72
C ASP A 77 17.43 3.74 -6.32
N PRO A 78 16.92 4.70 -5.52
CA PRO A 78 17.11 4.86 -4.07
C PRO A 78 15.94 4.44 -3.18
N GLU A 79 14.77 4.07 -3.72
CA GLU A 79 13.60 3.78 -2.89
C GLU A 79 12.87 2.49 -3.31
N PRO A 80 12.52 1.61 -2.34
CA PRO A 80 11.70 0.45 -2.60
C PRO A 80 10.38 0.84 -3.26
N TRP A 81 10.01 0.12 -4.31
CA TRP A 81 8.81 0.41 -5.07
C TRP A 81 7.60 -0.26 -4.41
N HIS A 82 6.56 0.52 -4.10
CA HIS A 82 5.27 0.01 -3.63
C HIS A 82 4.65 -0.87 -4.72
N TRP A 83 4.49 -2.16 -4.43
CA TRP A 83 3.99 -3.14 -5.39
C TRP A 83 2.53 -3.51 -5.13
N ALA A 84 2.16 -3.72 -3.87
CA ALA A 84 0.80 -4.09 -3.54
C ALA A 84 0.42 -3.69 -2.13
N THR A 85 -0.87 -3.41 -1.94
CA THR A 85 -1.51 -3.41 -0.63
C THR A 85 -2.58 -4.52 -0.62
N LEU A 86 -2.71 -5.17 0.52
CA LEU A 86 -3.58 -6.31 0.78
C LEU A 86 -4.50 -5.91 1.95
N TRP A 87 -5.81 -5.99 1.78
CA TRP A 87 -6.77 -5.62 2.82
C TRP A 87 -7.30 -6.87 3.50
N PHE A 88 -7.14 -6.95 4.82
CA PHE A 88 -7.58 -8.06 5.64
C PHE A 88 -8.71 -7.63 6.59
N ARG A 89 -9.62 -8.56 6.85
CA ARG A 89 -10.65 -8.46 7.88
C ARG A 89 -10.79 -9.80 8.57
N ASP A 90 -10.70 -9.79 9.90
CA ASP A 90 -10.73 -10.98 10.74
C ASP A 90 -9.77 -12.07 10.24
N GLY A 91 -8.55 -11.64 9.88
CA GLY A 91 -7.50 -12.52 9.34
C GLY A 91 -7.68 -12.97 7.89
N ARG A 92 -8.78 -12.60 7.22
CA ARG A 92 -9.11 -13.01 5.84
C ARG A 92 -8.87 -11.89 4.83
N LEU A 93 -8.19 -12.23 3.75
CA LEU A 93 -7.97 -11.32 2.63
C LEU A 93 -9.30 -10.97 1.94
N GLN A 94 -9.53 -9.68 1.73
CA GLN A 94 -10.74 -9.13 1.12
C GLN A 94 -10.46 -8.60 -0.28
N ARG A 95 -9.37 -7.84 -0.42
CA ARG A 95 -9.01 -7.12 -1.62
C ARG A 95 -7.51 -7.03 -1.77
N VAL A 96 -7.07 -7.03 -3.02
CA VAL A 96 -5.70 -6.68 -3.43
C VAL A 96 -5.74 -5.45 -4.32
N VAL A 97 -4.85 -4.51 -4.06
CA VAL A 97 -4.55 -3.39 -4.98
C VAL A 97 -3.07 -3.47 -5.29
N SER A 98 -2.76 -3.83 -6.53
CA SER A 98 -1.40 -3.89 -7.04
C SER A 98 -1.12 -2.73 -7.96
N THR A 99 0.10 -2.23 -7.91
CA THR A 99 0.66 -1.27 -8.83
C THR A 99 1.66 -2.00 -9.73
N SER A 100 1.75 -1.57 -10.98
CA SER A 100 2.88 -1.89 -11.87
C SER A 100 3.62 -0.58 -12.15
N ARG A 101 4.95 -0.64 -12.32
CA ARG A 101 5.75 0.56 -12.64
C ARG A 101 5.26 1.26 -13.91
N ASP A 102 4.78 0.48 -14.88
CA ASP A 102 4.37 0.96 -16.20
C ASP A 102 2.86 1.18 -16.33
N ALA A 103 2.09 0.86 -15.28
CA ALA A 103 0.64 1.04 -15.32
C ALA A 103 0.24 2.49 -15.02
N SER A 104 -0.71 3.02 -15.78
CA SER A 104 -1.26 4.37 -15.59
C SER A 104 -2.16 4.49 -14.35
N ALA A 105 -2.62 3.37 -13.81
CA ALA A 105 -3.44 3.30 -12.61
C ALA A 105 -3.21 1.98 -11.85
N PRO A 106 -3.43 1.95 -10.52
CA PRO A 106 -3.45 0.70 -9.77
C PRO A 106 -4.53 -0.26 -10.26
N HIS A 107 -4.24 -1.55 -10.21
CA HIS A 107 -5.21 -2.62 -10.44
C HIS A 107 -5.77 -3.10 -9.10
N ALA A 108 -7.09 -3.20 -9.01
CA ALA A 108 -7.78 -3.73 -7.83
C ALA A 108 -8.55 -5.00 -8.21
N CYS A 109 -8.58 -5.96 -7.29
CA CYS A 109 -9.44 -7.14 -7.39
C CYS A 109 -9.97 -7.55 -6.01
N ASP A 110 -11.11 -8.23 -5.99
CA ASP A 110 -11.78 -8.71 -4.78
C ASP A 110 -11.68 -10.24 -4.66
N MET A 111 -11.48 -10.72 -3.44
CA MET A 111 -11.47 -12.16 -3.20
C MET A 111 -12.89 -12.75 -3.40
N PRO A 112 -13.01 -14.01 -3.86
CA PRO A 112 -14.31 -14.65 -4.05
C PRO A 112 -15.12 -14.74 -2.76
N GLY A 113 -16.42 -14.42 -2.84
CA GLY A 113 -17.37 -14.60 -1.73
C GLY A 113 -17.27 -13.58 -0.61
N MET A 114 -16.54 -12.48 -0.81
CA MET A 114 -16.41 -11.43 0.20
C MET A 114 -17.52 -10.39 0.08
N ALA A 115 -18.03 -9.94 1.24
CA ALA A 115 -18.99 -8.85 1.30
C ALA A 115 -18.23 -7.52 1.43
N LEU A 116 -18.28 -6.69 0.40
CA LEU A 116 -17.69 -5.36 0.46
C LEU A 116 -18.51 -4.45 1.39
N PRO A 117 -17.86 -3.50 2.09
CA PRO A 117 -18.56 -2.46 2.82
C PRO A 117 -19.52 -1.68 1.91
N GLU A 118 -20.60 -1.18 2.51
CA GLU A 118 -21.60 -0.37 1.80
C GLU A 118 -20.95 0.87 1.16
N GLY A 119 -21.34 1.20 -0.07
CA GLY A 119 -20.82 2.35 -0.81
C GLY A 119 -19.53 2.10 -1.60
N PHE A 120 -19.01 0.87 -1.65
CA PHE A 120 -17.85 0.53 -2.47
C PHE A 120 -18.23 -0.09 -3.83
N ALA A 121 -17.57 0.34 -4.91
CA ALA A 121 -17.74 -0.23 -6.24
C ALA A 121 -17.00 -1.58 -6.37
N PRO A 122 -17.66 -2.70 -6.69
CA PRO A 122 -16.97 -3.99 -6.78
C PRO A 122 -15.84 -3.96 -7.82
N ALA A 123 -14.74 -4.65 -7.50
CA ALA A 123 -13.65 -4.91 -8.42
C ALA A 123 -13.82 -6.32 -9.05
N PRO A 124 -13.14 -6.62 -10.17
CA PRO A 124 -13.07 -7.98 -10.70
C PRO A 124 -12.55 -8.97 -9.65
N VAL A 125 -12.90 -10.25 -9.81
CA VAL A 125 -12.45 -11.30 -8.88
C VAL A 125 -10.93 -11.51 -9.02
N CYS A 126 -10.23 -11.70 -7.89
CA CYS A 126 -8.82 -12.12 -7.88
C CYS A 126 -8.71 -13.61 -8.25
N GLU A 127 -8.80 -13.95 -9.54
CA GLU A 127 -8.67 -15.33 -10.01
C GLU A 127 -7.27 -15.90 -9.74
N GLY A 128 -7.19 -17.07 -9.09
CA GLY A 128 -5.95 -17.81 -8.85
C GLY A 128 -5.00 -17.19 -7.82
N LEU A 129 -5.48 -16.22 -7.03
CA LEU A 129 -4.66 -15.52 -6.05
C LEU A 129 -4.83 -16.08 -4.63
N ASP A 130 -5.89 -16.85 -4.37
CA ASP A 130 -6.27 -17.41 -3.07
C ASP A 130 -5.16 -18.25 -2.41
N ASP A 131 -4.40 -19.00 -3.20
CA ASP A 131 -3.27 -19.81 -2.71
C ASP A 131 -1.89 -19.16 -2.98
N HIS A 132 -1.86 -17.92 -3.46
CA HIS A 132 -0.59 -17.28 -3.82
C HIS A 132 0.18 -16.89 -2.55
N PRO A 133 1.45 -17.29 -2.37
CA PRO A 133 2.19 -17.04 -1.12
C PRO A 133 2.28 -15.55 -0.78
N TRP A 134 2.44 -14.67 -1.78
CA TRP A 134 2.46 -13.22 -1.59
C TRP A 134 1.21 -12.59 -0.98
N VAL A 135 0.05 -13.27 -1.01
CA VAL A 135 -1.16 -12.72 -0.41
C VAL A 135 -1.47 -13.32 0.96
N ALA A 136 -0.57 -14.14 1.50
CA ALA A 136 -0.68 -14.67 2.84
C ALA A 136 -0.60 -13.54 3.88
N LEU A 137 -1.47 -13.62 4.90
CA LEU A 137 -1.44 -12.72 6.05
C LEU A 137 -0.07 -12.75 6.73
N ARG A 138 0.50 -13.94 6.92
CA ARG A 138 1.83 -14.14 7.47
C ARG A 138 2.82 -14.48 6.36
N LEU A 139 3.80 -13.61 6.16
CA LEU A 139 4.90 -13.83 5.23
C LEU A 139 6.15 -14.01 6.06
N PRO A 140 6.86 -15.14 5.98
CA PRO A 140 8.08 -15.34 6.74
C PRO A 140 9.05 -14.18 6.53
N SER A 141 9.39 -13.46 7.60
CA SER A 141 10.20 -12.25 7.49
C SER A 141 11.23 -12.10 8.60
N TRP A 142 12.30 -11.37 8.30
CA TRP A 142 13.27 -10.92 9.29
C TRP A 142 13.11 -9.42 9.57
N PRO A 143 13.72 -8.87 10.63
CA PRO A 143 13.85 -7.42 10.79
C PRO A 143 14.48 -6.75 9.54
N ARG A 144 14.06 -5.52 9.20
CA ARG A 144 14.62 -4.74 8.07
C ARG A 144 16.16 -4.68 8.04
N ALA A 145 16.78 -4.62 9.23
CA ALA A 145 18.23 -4.58 9.39
C ALA A 145 18.95 -5.81 8.77
N CYS A 146 18.24 -6.91 8.54
CA CYS A 146 18.80 -8.12 7.93
C CYS A 146 19.08 -7.99 6.43
N ALA A 147 18.57 -6.95 5.76
CA ALA A 147 18.93 -6.62 4.38
C ALA A 147 20.15 -5.69 4.25
N GLY A 148 20.80 -5.32 5.37
CA GLY A 148 22.00 -4.47 5.36
C GLY A 148 23.30 -5.25 5.13
N ASP A 149 24.38 -4.53 4.77
CA ASP A 149 25.70 -5.12 4.49
C ASP A 149 26.30 -5.90 5.66
N VAL A 150 25.95 -5.51 6.89
CA VAL A 150 26.37 -6.17 8.13
C VAL A 150 25.11 -6.56 8.91
N PRO A 151 24.51 -7.72 8.62
CA PRO A 151 23.29 -8.15 9.27
C PRO A 151 23.54 -8.46 10.75
N PRO A 152 22.64 -8.07 11.67
CA PRO A 152 22.73 -8.47 13.08
C PRO A 152 22.59 -10.00 13.27
N ALA A 153 23.07 -10.53 14.39
CA ALA A 153 23.01 -11.98 14.68
C ALA A 153 21.59 -12.58 14.68
N VAL A 154 20.56 -11.77 14.94
CA VAL A 154 19.15 -12.20 14.86
C VAL A 154 18.76 -12.70 13.46
N CYS A 155 19.49 -12.29 12.43
CA CYS A 155 19.27 -12.67 11.03
C CYS A 155 19.78 -14.07 10.68
N GLU A 156 20.55 -14.71 11.57
CA GLU A 156 21.03 -16.09 11.38
C GLU A 156 19.94 -17.14 11.70
N GLY A 157 18.90 -16.74 12.44
CA GLY A 157 17.76 -17.60 12.77
C GLY A 157 16.75 -17.73 11.63
N GLU A 158 15.78 -18.63 11.82
CA GLU A 158 14.63 -18.73 10.93
C GLU A 158 13.79 -17.44 10.97
N PRO A 159 13.18 -17.06 9.84
CA PRO A 159 12.24 -15.95 9.81
C PRO A 159 11.00 -16.27 10.64
N GLU A 160 10.39 -15.23 11.19
CA GLU A 160 9.16 -15.34 12.00
C GLU A 160 7.90 -15.72 11.19
#